data_AF-A0A2G9HCK0-F1
#
_entry.id   AF-A0A2G9HCK0-F1
#
_cell.length_a   1.000
_cell.length_b   1.000
_cell.length_c   1.000
_cell.angle_alpha   90.00
_cell.angle_beta   90.00
_cell.angle_gamma   90.00
#
_symmetry.space_group_name_H-M   'P 1'
#
loop_
_entity.id
_entity.type
_entity.pdbx_description
1 polymer ?
#
loop_
_entity_poly.entity_id
_entity_poly.type
_entity_poly.pdbx_seq_one_letter_code
_entity_poly.pdbx_strand_id
1 'polypeptide(L)'
;MEKKQGFFSALKEEVVRGLSPARSRAKSPGRSVSPISGLLRRRKVSTSNPELIARSGSLRPVGETLTPLMEGPDPEGEEIGDSKRVGSGLGQWVLGQLTRNPSVAVNENGCSSKRSDLRLLLGVMGAPLAPVHVSTTDPLPHLSIKDTPIETSSAQYILQQYTAASGGQKVQNAVKNAYAMGKLKMVASEFETATKVVKNRNAARAAESGGFVLWQMNPDMWYVELAVGGSKVHAGCNGKLVWRHTPWLGAHSAKGPVRPLRRALQGLDPRTTASMFADSICIGEKNINGEDCFILKLAADPQTLKARSEGPAEIIRHVLFGYFSQKTGLLVHMEDSHLTRIQSNGGDAVYWETTINSFLDDYRPVEGIMIAHSGRSVVTLFRFGEMAMSHTKTRMEEAWIIEEVAFNVPGLSVDCFIPPADLRSASISETCELPYEERGKSATVLAAHRAKVAALENTNSSSINNVAWKVEI
;
A
#
# COMPACT_ATOMS: atom_id res chain seq x y z
N MET A 1 -1.49 -35.57 2.98
CA MET A 1 -1.82 -34.23 2.45
C MET A 1 -0.52 -33.58 2.06
N GLU A 2 -0.30 -33.29 0.79
CA GLU A 2 1.00 -32.85 0.28
C GLU A 2 1.25 -31.38 0.58
N LYS A 3 2.42 -31.04 1.12
CA LYS A 3 2.86 -29.65 1.25
C LYS A 3 3.32 -29.16 -0.12
N LYS A 4 2.50 -28.38 -0.82
CA LYS A 4 3.00 -27.57 -1.94
C LYS A 4 4.02 -26.57 -1.40
N GLN A 5 5.25 -26.59 -1.91
CA GLN A 5 6.20 -25.51 -1.68
C GLN A 5 5.70 -24.26 -2.42
N GLY A 6 5.58 -23.13 -1.71
CA GLY A 6 5.21 -21.86 -2.32
C GLY A 6 6.35 -21.29 -3.17
N PHE A 7 6.04 -20.44 -4.14
CA PHE A 7 7.00 -19.94 -5.13
C PHE A 7 8.25 -19.33 -4.47
N PHE A 8 8.04 -18.46 -3.47
CA PHE A 8 9.11 -17.80 -2.75
C PHE A 8 9.94 -18.73 -1.84
N SER A 9 9.43 -19.89 -1.43
CA SER A 9 10.24 -20.84 -0.64
C SER A 9 11.27 -21.54 -1.52
N ALA A 10 10.91 -21.89 -2.76
CA ALA A 10 11.84 -22.42 -3.75
C ALA A 10 12.91 -21.36 -4.12
N LEU A 11 12.50 -20.11 -4.38
CA LEU A 11 13.41 -19.00 -4.67
C LEU A 11 14.39 -18.73 -3.51
N LYS A 12 13.92 -18.79 -2.26
CA LYS A 12 14.75 -18.62 -1.04
C LYS A 12 15.77 -19.77 -0.90
N GLU A 13 15.39 -21.02 -1.19
CA GLU A 13 16.35 -22.14 -1.27
C GLU A 13 17.36 -21.97 -2.42
N GLU A 14 16.93 -21.51 -3.59
CA GLU A 14 17.80 -21.33 -4.77
C GLU A 14 18.85 -20.23 -4.54
N VAL A 15 18.44 -19.07 -4.02
CA VAL A 15 19.35 -17.97 -3.65
C VAL A 15 20.34 -18.42 -2.56
N VAL A 16 19.90 -19.18 -1.56
CA VAL A 16 20.80 -19.72 -0.51
C VAL A 16 21.78 -20.76 -1.08
N ARG A 17 21.35 -21.61 -2.02
CA ARG A 17 22.25 -22.54 -2.73
C ARG A 17 23.28 -21.79 -3.58
N GLY A 18 22.87 -20.73 -4.28
CA GLY A 18 23.74 -19.88 -5.09
C GLY A 18 24.83 -19.11 -4.31
N LEU A 19 24.65 -18.94 -2.99
CA LEU A 19 25.58 -18.22 -2.12
C LEU A 19 26.52 -19.11 -1.28
N SER A 20 26.54 -20.42 -1.53
CA SER A 20 27.41 -21.37 -0.80
C SER A 20 28.88 -21.27 -1.25
N PRO A 21 29.85 -20.92 -0.36
CA PRO A 21 31.25 -20.74 -0.77
C PRO A 21 31.91 -22.05 -1.22
N ALA A 22 32.64 -21.99 -2.34
CA ALA A 22 33.41 -23.14 -2.84
C ALA A 22 34.53 -23.52 -1.85
N ARG A 23 34.51 -24.78 -1.36
CA ARG A 23 35.53 -25.30 -0.43
C ARG A 23 36.93 -25.21 -1.04
N SER A 24 37.80 -24.41 -0.42
CA SER A 24 39.22 -24.39 -0.73
C SER A 24 39.88 -25.72 -0.35
N ARG A 25 40.57 -26.33 -1.32
CA ARG A 25 41.20 -27.66 -1.17
C ARG A 25 42.55 -27.54 -0.49
N ALA A 26 42.65 -28.01 0.76
CA ALA A 26 43.91 -28.04 1.50
C ALA A 26 45.00 -28.88 0.78
N LYS A 27 46.27 -28.48 0.92
CA LYS A 27 47.45 -29.22 0.47
C LYS A 27 48.11 -29.92 1.65
N SER A 28 48.61 -31.14 1.43
CA SER A 28 49.60 -31.81 2.28
C SER A 28 50.62 -32.56 1.39
N PRO A 29 51.90 -32.70 1.79
CA PRO A 29 52.97 -33.22 0.93
C PRO A 29 53.32 -34.70 1.18
N GLY A 30 53.82 -35.43 0.16
CA GLY A 30 54.24 -36.83 0.32
C GLY A 30 54.96 -37.51 -0.87
N ARG A 31 56.30 -37.43 -0.88
CA ARG A 31 57.31 -38.45 -1.34
C ARG A 31 57.23 -39.14 -2.72
N SER A 32 58.22 -38.79 -3.57
CA SER A 32 59.14 -39.66 -4.35
C SER A 32 58.65 -40.77 -5.32
N VAL A 33 58.63 -40.46 -6.63
CA VAL A 33 59.58 -40.96 -7.67
C VAL A 33 60.05 -42.43 -7.53
N SER A 34 59.49 -43.41 -8.27
CA SER A 34 59.96 -43.97 -9.59
C SER A 34 60.99 -45.14 -9.45
N PRO A 35 61.42 -45.91 -10.50
CA PRO A 35 61.25 -45.73 -11.98
C PRO A 35 61.03 -47.02 -12.85
N ILE A 36 61.03 -46.85 -14.19
CA ILE A 36 61.17 -47.86 -15.29
C ILE A 36 59.93 -48.78 -15.47
N SER A 37 59.34 -49.04 -16.65
CA SER A 37 59.61 -48.73 -18.09
C SER A 37 58.25 -48.45 -18.81
N GLY A 38 58.03 -48.47 -20.15
CA GLY A 38 58.85 -48.70 -21.36
C GLY A 38 57.98 -48.97 -22.62
N LEU A 39 58.56 -48.87 -23.84
CA LEU A 39 57.98 -49.20 -25.18
C LEU A 39 56.71 -48.40 -25.61
N LEU A 40 56.73 -47.52 -26.63
CA LEU A 40 56.78 -47.74 -28.10
C LEU A 40 55.52 -48.44 -28.69
N ARG A 41 54.95 -48.12 -29.89
CA ARG A 41 55.11 -46.99 -30.86
C ARG A 41 54.20 -47.21 -32.10
N ARG A 42 53.25 -46.31 -32.45
CA ARG A 42 52.82 -46.15 -33.87
C ARG A 42 52.28 -44.75 -34.23
N ARG A 43 52.54 -44.35 -35.49
CA ARG A 43 52.22 -43.08 -36.20
C ARG A 43 51.10 -43.45 -37.21
N LYS A 44 49.96 -42.75 -37.36
CA LYS A 44 49.68 -41.38 -37.87
C LYS A 44 50.19 -41.13 -39.30
N VAL A 45 49.29 -40.62 -40.17
CA VAL A 45 49.37 -40.16 -41.59
C VAL A 45 48.18 -40.78 -42.36
N SER A 46 47.47 -40.13 -43.29
CA SER A 46 47.13 -38.70 -43.55
C SER A 46 45.89 -38.68 -44.49
N THR A 47 45.24 -37.57 -44.87
CA THR A 47 45.52 -36.14 -44.61
C THR A 47 44.32 -35.50 -43.90
N SER A 48 43.55 -34.47 -44.32
CA SER A 48 43.57 -33.46 -45.40
C SER A 48 43.03 -32.12 -44.86
N ASN A 49 43.27 -31.01 -45.56
CA ASN A 49 42.93 -29.61 -45.20
C ASN A 49 43.05 -28.75 -46.48
N PRO A 50 42.71 -27.44 -46.48
CA PRO A 50 41.78 -26.68 -45.63
C PRO A 50 40.82 -25.79 -46.48
N GLU A 51 40.03 -24.92 -45.84
CA GLU A 51 40.05 -23.49 -46.25
C GLU A 51 39.79 -22.56 -45.04
N LEU A 52 40.28 -21.32 -45.10
CA LEU A 52 40.34 -20.38 -43.97
C LEU A 52 40.26 -18.93 -44.46
N ILE A 53 39.26 -18.18 -43.98
CA ILE A 53 39.33 -16.71 -43.84
C ILE A 53 38.86 -16.35 -42.43
N ALA A 54 39.46 -15.33 -41.82
CA ALA A 54 39.27 -14.98 -40.43
C ALA A 54 39.38 -13.46 -40.19
N ARG A 55 39.04 -13.04 -38.97
CA ARG A 55 39.01 -11.65 -38.44
C ARG A 55 37.74 -10.87 -38.86
N SER A 56 37.25 -9.91 -38.08
CA SER A 56 37.80 -9.33 -36.85
C SER A 56 36.91 -9.54 -35.62
N GLY A 57 37.44 -9.26 -34.43
CA GLY A 57 36.71 -9.31 -33.16
C GLY A 57 36.68 -7.96 -32.44
N SER A 58 35.71 -7.80 -31.55
CA SER A 58 35.69 -6.76 -30.51
C SER A 58 35.13 -7.35 -29.21
N LEU A 59 35.25 -6.63 -28.11
CA LEU A 59 35.08 -7.15 -26.75
C LEU A 59 33.66 -6.91 -26.17
N ARG A 60 33.35 -7.73 -25.15
CA ARG A 60 32.14 -7.75 -24.29
C ARG A 60 31.94 -6.42 -23.51
N PRO A 61 30.73 -6.13 -22.93
CA PRO A 61 29.84 -7.11 -22.29
C PRO A 61 28.29 -6.95 -22.35
N VAL A 62 27.65 -8.10 -22.12
CA VAL A 62 26.43 -8.37 -21.31
C VAL A 62 25.54 -7.16 -20.95
N GLY A 63 24.29 -7.17 -21.45
CA GLY A 63 23.28 -6.17 -21.07
C GLY A 63 21.89 -6.33 -21.69
N GLU A 64 21.41 -7.56 -21.97
CA GLU A 64 20.08 -7.76 -22.54
C GLU A 64 18.97 -7.64 -21.49
N THR A 65 18.55 -6.40 -21.21
CA THR A 65 17.26 -6.13 -20.55
C THR A 65 16.12 -6.60 -21.44
N LEU A 66 15.28 -7.51 -20.94
CA LEU A 66 14.07 -7.95 -21.64
C LEU A 66 13.14 -6.76 -21.87
N THR A 67 12.79 -6.51 -23.13
CA THR A 67 11.82 -5.48 -23.52
C THR A 67 10.43 -5.82 -22.99
N PRO A 68 9.66 -4.83 -22.47
CA PRO A 68 8.24 -5.03 -22.17
C PRO A 68 7.49 -5.56 -23.40
N LEU A 69 6.63 -6.56 -23.18
CA LEU A 69 5.83 -7.18 -24.23
C LEU A 69 4.79 -6.18 -24.76
N MET A 70 4.58 -6.17 -26.09
CA MET A 70 3.61 -5.31 -26.74
C MET A 70 2.19 -5.56 -26.21
N GLU A 71 1.51 -4.49 -25.81
CA GLU A 71 0.08 -4.49 -25.54
C GLU A 71 -0.68 -4.68 -26.86
N GLY A 72 -1.63 -5.63 -26.87
CA GLY A 72 -2.43 -5.95 -28.06
C GLY A 72 -3.54 -4.91 -28.29
N PRO A 73 -4.06 -4.78 -29.53
CA PRO A 73 -5.09 -3.80 -29.83
C PRO A 73 -6.42 -4.16 -29.16
N ASP A 74 -6.96 -3.21 -28.39
CA ASP A 74 -8.28 -3.31 -27.75
C ASP A 74 -9.40 -3.06 -28.79
N PRO A 75 -10.38 -3.96 -28.96
CA PRO A 75 -11.52 -3.73 -29.85
C PRO A 75 -12.60 -2.86 -29.17
N GLU A 76 -13.36 -2.11 -29.98
CA GLU A 76 -14.46 -1.21 -29.57
C GLU A 76 -14.03 0.10 -28.87
N GLY A 77 -13.29 0.94 -29.62
CA GLY A 77 -13.12 2.36 -29.28
C GLY A 77 -14.32 3.21 -29.67
N GLU A 78 -15.04 3.75 -28.69
CA GLU A 78 -15.91 4.93 -28.84
C GLU A 78 -15.25 6.15 -28.16
N GLU A 79 -14.77 7.12 -28.94
CA GLU A 79 -14.23 8.36 -28.41
C GLU A 79 -15.34 9.30 -27.93
N ILE A 80 -15.54 9.38 -26.61
CA ILE A 80 -16.24 10.50 -25.96
C ILE A 80 -15.20 11.34 -25.24
N GLY A 81 -14.87 12.50 -25.82
CA GLY A 81 -13.77 13.36 -25.36
C GLY A 81 -14.06 14.08 -24.05
N ASP A 82 -13.61 13.51 -22.92
CA ASP A 82 -13.62 14.17 -21.62
C ASP A 82 -12.38 15.08 -21.44
N SER A 83 -12.62 16.34 -21.08
CA SER A 83 -11.55 17.33 -20.89
C SER A 83 -10.72 17.05 -19.62
N LYS A 84 -9.39 17.09 -19.75
CA LYS A 84 -8.42 16.78 -18.67
C LYS A 84 -8.57 17.71 -17.47
N ARG A 85 -9.41 17.33 -16.49
CA ARG A 85 -9.49 17.99 -15.18
C ARG A 85 -8.37 17.49 -14.26
N VAL A 86 -7.41 18.37 -14.01
CA VAL A 86 -6.25 18.14 -13.14
C VAL A 86 -6.69 17.98 -11.69
N GLY A 87 -6.09 17.02 -10.96
CA GLY A 87 -6.09 16.97 -9.50
C GLY A 87 -7.44 16.69 -8.82
N SER A 88 -8.04 15.54 -9.11
CA SER A 88 -9.34 15.14 -8.53
C SER A 88 -9.17 14.10 -7.40
N GLY A 89 -9.09 14.58 -6.15
CA GLY A 89 -8.98 13.73 -4.96
C GLY A 89 -10.26 12.94 -4.64
N LEU A 90 -10.20 12.04 -3.64
CA LEU A 90 -11.32 11.15 -3.30
C LEU A 90 -12.64 11.88 -3.03
N GLY A 91 -12.59 13.08 -2.41
CA GLY A 91 -13.78 13.89 -2.16
C GLY A 91 -14.47 14.37 -3.45
N GLN A 92 -13.70 14.67 -4.50
CA GLN A 92 -14.23 15.09 -5.80
C GLN A 92 -14.67 13.90 -6.66
N TRP A 93 -14.11 12.70 -6.44
CA TRP A 93 -14.66 11.45 -6.99
C TRP A 93 -16.00 11.06 -6.36
N VAL A 94 -16.10 11.14 -5.02
CA VAL A 94 -17.37 10.94 -4.29
C VAL A 94 -18.41 11.92 -4.80
N LEU A 95 -18.05 13.20 -4.97
CA LEU A 95 -18.90 14.21 -5.59
C LEU A 95 -19.30 13.79 -7.02
N GLY A 96 -18.34 13.44 -7.89
CA GLY A 96 -18.58 13.16 -9.30
C GLY A 96 -19.39 11.89 -9.61
N GLN A 97 -19.21 10.81 -8.84
CA GLN A 97 -19.98 9.57 -9.04
C GLN A 97 -21.33 9.57 -8.30
N LEU A 98 -21.45 10.27 -7.16
CA LEU A 98 -22.60 10.12 -6.25
C LEU A 98 -23.49 11.36 -6.15
N THR A 99 -23.18 12.46 -6.86
CA THR A 99 -24.18 13.51 -7.18
C THR A 99 -25.06 13.14 -8.38
N ARG A 100 -24.59 12.28 -9.29
CA ARG A 100 -25.48 11.53 -10.17
C ARG A 100 -26.29 10.56 -9.31
N ASN A 101 -27.60 10.82 -9.19
CA ASN A 101 -28.53 9.77 -8.77
C ASN A 101 -28.29 8.52 -9.62
N PRO A 102 -28.23 7.31 -9.04
CA PRO A 102 -28.05 6.09 -9.81
C PRO A 102 -29.28 5.88 -10.70
N SER A 103 -29.18 6.30 -11.95
CA SER A 103 -30.22 6.11 -12.96
C SER A 103 -30.30 4.63 -13.30
N VAL A 104 -31.25 3.93 -12.67
CA VAL A 104 -31.53 2.51 -12.89
C VAL A 104 -32.20 2.33 -14.26
N ALA A 105 -31.43 2.55 -15.32
CA ALA A 105 -31.77 2.18 -16.68
C ALA A 105 -31.72 0.66 -16.78
N VAL A 106 -32.88 0.02 -16.60
CA VAL A 106 -33.06 -1.42 -16.78
C VAL A 106 -33.08 -1.73 -18.29
N ASN A 107 -31.92 -1.63 -18.93
CA ASN A 107 -31.70 -2.31 -20.20
C ASN A 107 -31.66 -3.82 -19.93
N GLU A 108 -32.33 -4.59 -20.78
CA GLU A 108 -32.61 -6.01 -20.57
C GLU A 108 -31.34 -6.89 -20.45
N ASN A 109 -30.19 -6.39 -20.93
CA ASN A 109 -28.87 -7.04 -20.81
C ASN A 109 -28.17 -6.86 -19.45
N GLY A 110 -28.71 -6.09 -18.49
CA GLY A 110 -28.30 -6.09 -17.07
C GLY A 110 -26.84 -5.70 -16.72
N CYS A 111 -26.03 -5.29 -17.70
CA CYS A 111 -24.59 -5.08 -17.54
C CYS A 111 -24.23 -3.76 -16.82
N SER A 112 -24.96 -2.68 -17.11
CA SER A 112 -24.63 -1.33 -16.63
C SER A 112 -24.56 -1.22 -15.09
N SER A 113 -25.59 -1.74 -14.39
CA SER A 113 -25.63 -1.75 -12.92
C SER A 113 -24.41 -2.45 -12.32
N LYS A 114 -24.05 -3.64 -12.83
CA LYS A 114 -22.87 -4.37 -12.33
C LYS A 114 -21.59 -3.56 -12.45
N ARG A 115 -21.42 -2.82 -13.55
CA ARG A 115 -20.22 -1.99 -13.77
C ARG A 115 -20.19 -0.77 -12.85
N SER A 116 -21.33 -0.18 -12.48
CA SER A 116 -21.39 0.86 -11.43
C SER A 116 -21.17 0.29 -10.03
N ASP A 117 -21.77 -0.85 -9.72
CA ASP A 117 -21.67 -1.51 -8.41
C ASP A 117 -20.22 -1.95 -8.13
N LEU A 118 -19.53 -2.50 -9.14
CA LEU A 118 -18.11 -2.86 -9.08
C LEU A 118 -17.18 -1.64 -8.93
N ARG A 119 -17.48 -0.52 -9.60
CA ARG A 119 -16.74 0.75 -9.42
C ARG A 119 -16.89 1.29 -8.00
N LEU A 120 -18.08 1.18 -7.40
CA LEU A 120 -18.33 1.61 -6.02
C LEU A 120 -17.66 0.67 -5.00
N LEU A 121 -17.81 -0.65 -5.18
CA LEU A 121 -17.12 -1.70 -4.40
C LEU A 121 -15.61 -1.45 -4.36
N LEU A 122 -14.97 -1.44 -5.53
CA LEU A 122 -13.53 -1.20 -5.64
C LEU A 122 -13.15 0.21 -5.19
N GLY A 123 -14.02 1.21 -5.38
CA GLY A 123 -13.84 2.57 -4.89
C GLY A 123 -13.68 2.66 -3.37
N VAL A 124 -14.59 2.03 -2.62
CA VAL A 124 -14.57 2.04 -1.14
C VAL A 124 -13.57 1.03 -0.57
N MET A 125 -13.53 -0.19 -1.11
CA MET A 125 -12.80 -1.33 -0.52
C MET A 125 -11.37 -1.50 -1.06
N GLY A 126 -11.02 -0.81 -2.15
CA GLY A 126 -9.75 -1.04 -2.85
C GLY A 126 -8.49 -0.58 -2.11
N ALA A 127 -8.54 0.60 -1.49
CA ALA A 127 -7.44 1.13 -0.68
C ALA A 127 -7.90 2.01 0.50
N PRO A 128 -8.78 1.52 1.39
CA PRO A 128 -9.11 2.24 2.62
C PRO A 128 -7.87 2.39 3.51
N LEU A 129 -7.69 3.58 4.05
CA LEU A 129 -6.54 3.97 4.88
C LEU A 129 -6.95 4.09 6.35
N ALA A 130 -6.02 3.79 7.26
CA ALA A 130 -6.17 3.98 8.69
C ALA A 130 -6.52 5.44 9.11
N PRO A 131 -7.05 5.66 10.33
CA PRO A 131 -7.41 6.99 10.82
C PRO A 131 -6.22 7.94 10.99
N VAL A 132 -5.10 7.45 11.51
CA VAL A 132 -3.91 8.23 11.89
C VAL A 132 -2.67 7.69 11.19
N HIS A 133 -1.64 8.53 11.09
CA HIS A 133 -0.28 8.09 10.78
C HIS A 133 0.29 7.37 11.99
N VAL A 134 1.07 6.30 11.77
CA VAL A 134 1.92 5.71 12.79
C VAL A 134 3.26 5.32 12.16
N SER A 135 4.32 5.50 12.93
CA SER A 135 5.66 5.01 12.60
C SER A 135 5.83 3.60 13.17
N THR A 136 6.37 2.68 12.37
CA THR A 136 6.77 1.34 12.86
C THR A 136 8.16 1.31 13.47
N THR A 137 8.96 2.39 13.31
CA THR A 137 10.28 2.53 13.93
C THR A 137 10.22 3.04 15.36
N ASP A 138 9.12 3.67 15.76
CA ASP A 138 8.93 4.22 17.09
C ASP A 138 8.67 3.08 18.09
N PRO A 139 9.21 3.14 19.32
CA PRO A 139 8.98 2.11 20.32
C PRO A 139 7.53 2.16 20.83
N LEU A 140 6.88 1.00 20.94
CA LEU A 140 5.58 0.91 21.62
C LEU A 140 5.72 1.42 23.07
N PRO A 141 4.71 2.14 23.60
CA PRO A 141 4.78 2.69 24.95
C PRO A 141 4.98 1.60 26.00
N HIS A 142 5.93 1.83 26.91
CA HIS A 142 6.10 0.96 28.07
C HIS A 142 4.87 1.05 28.97
N LEU A 143 4.36 -0.11 29.41
CA LEU A 143 3.23 -0.20 30.33
C LEU A 143 3.56 0.55 31.63
N SER A 144 2.90 1.68 31.86
CA SER A 144 2.91 2.36 33.16
C SER A 144 1.56 2.16 33.85
N ILE A 145 1.62 1.67 35.10
CA ILE A 145 0.47 1.53 35.99
C ILE A 145 0.37 2.74 36.93
N LYS A 146 1.44 3.52 37.07
CA LYS A 146 1.45 4.78 37.84
C LYS A 146 1.06 5.95 36.96
N ASP A 147 0.27 6.85 37.53
CA ASP A 147 -0.07 8.18 36.99
C ASP A 147 -0.63 8.15 35.55
N THR A 148 -1.20 7.01 35.17
CA THR A 148 -1.71 6.69 33.83
C THR A 148 -3.17 6.24 33.97
N PRO A 149 -4.12 6.72 33.13
CA PRO A 149 -5.52 6.28 33.19
C PRO A 149 -5.66 4.76 33.08
N ILE A 150 -6.70 4.20 33.71
CA ILE A 150 -6.93 2.75 33.70
C ILE A 150 -7.24 2.25 32.28
N GLU A 151 -7.91 3.06 31.48
CA GLU A 151 -8.25 2.82 30.08
C GLU A 151 -6.99 2.72 29.21
N THR A 152 -6.03 3.63 29.43
CA THR A 152 -4.75 3.69 28.70
C THR A 152 -3.78 2.59 29.13
N SER A 153 -3.63 2.37 30.43
CA SER A 153 -2.77 1.29 30.95
C SER A 153 -3.31 -0.11 30.62
N SER A 154 -4.64 -0.29 30.62
CA SER A 154 -5.26 -1.51 30.09
C SER A 154 -4.98 -1.68 28.59
N ALA A 155 -5.07 -0.62 27.79
CA ALA A 155 -4.74 -0.69 26.36
C ALA A 155 -3.29 -1.12 26.13
N GLN A 156 -2.33 -0.52 26.85
CA GLN A 156 -0.91 -0.89 26.82
C GLN A 156 -0.70 -2.37 27.19
N TYR A 157 -1.39 -2.87 28.22
CA TYR A 157 -1.33 -4.29 28.60
C TYR A 157 -1.88 -5.22 27.50
N ILE A 158 -3.06 -4.92 26.95
CA ILE A 158 -3.69 -5.70 25.87
C ILE A 158 -2.77 -5.72 24.63
N LEU A 159 -2.16 -4.58 24.31
CA LEU A 159 -1.24 -4.45 23.18
C LEU A 159 0.04 -5.27 23.38
N GLN A 160 0.54 -5.39 24.61
CA GLN A 160 1.66 -6.29 24.94
C GLN A 160 1.28 -7.77 24.79
N GLN A 161 0.07 -8.17 25.21
CA GLN A 161 -0.43 -9.53 24.98
C GLN A 161 -0.57 -9.82 23.47
N TYR A 162 -1.13 -8.90 22.70
CA TYR A 162 -1.21 -9.01 21.23
C TYR A 162 0.18 -9.12 20.59
N THR A 163 1.13 -8.28 21.00
CA THR A 163 2.50 -8.30 20.48
C THR A 163 3.20 -9.63 20.80
N ALA A 164 3.00 -10.19 21.99
CA ALA A 164 3.52 -11.51 22.36
C ALA A 164 2.86 -12.64 21.55
N ALA A 165 1.52 -12.68 21.49
CA ALA A 165 0.75 -13.68 20.76
C ALA A 165 1.04 -13.69 19.25
N SER A 166 1.32 -12.53 18.66
CA SER A 166 1.59 -12.38 17.24
C SER A 166 3.04 -12.66 16.81
N GLY A 167 3.87 -13.22 17.70
CA GLY A 167 5.26 -13.65 17.40
C GLY A 167 6.35 -12.85 18.10
N GLY A 168 5.99 -11.78 18.82
CA GLY A 168 6.92 -11.00 19.63
C GLY A 168 7.71 -9.94 18.86
N GLN A 169 7.92 -8.80 19.51
CA GLN A 169 8.59 -7.62 18.94
C GLN A 169 9.95 -7.94 18.29
N LYS A 170 10.73 -8.89 18.83
CA LYS A 170 12.06 -9.24 18.28
C LYS A 170 11.98 -9.86 16.88
N VAL A 171 10.98 -10.71 16.62
CA VAL A 171 10.78 -11.34 15.30
C VAL A 171 10.21 -10.32 14.32
N GLN A 172 9.20 -9.57 14.76
CA GLN A 172 8.56 -8.51 13.97
C GLN A 172 9.53 -7.37 13.61
N ASN A 173 10.50 -7.05 14.47
CA ASN A 173 11.55 -6.05 14.18
C ASN A 173 12.61 -6.55 13.18
N ALA A 174 12.74 -7.86 12.97
CA ALA A 174 13.64 -8.44 11.97
C ALA A 174 13.05 -8.46 10.55
N VAL A 175 11.76 -8.15 10.39
CA VAL A 175 11.10 -8.03 9.08
C VAL A 175 11.44 -6.66 8.47
N LYS A 176 12.09 -6.68 7.30
CA LYS A 176 12.41 -5.49 6.49
C LYS A 176 11.33 -5.20 5.45
N ASN A 177 10.74 -6.25 4.90
CA ASN A 177 9.66 -6.21 3.93
C ASN A 177 8.76 -7.45 4.06
N ALA A 178 7.54 -7.35 3.51
CA ALA A 178 6.56 -8.42 3.49
C ALA A 178 5.82 -8.47 2.15
N TYR A 179 5.32 -9.66 1.83
CA TYR A 179 4.48 -9.97 0.68
C TYR A 179 3.32 -10.85 1.14
N ALA A 180 2.11 -10.54 0.66
CA ALA A 180 0.95 -11.41 0.78
C ALA A 180 0.14 -11.41 -0.53
N MET A 181 -0.20 -12.59 -1.03
CA MET A 181 -1.13 -12.80 -2.15
C MET A 181 -2.35 -13.58 -1.65
N GLY A 182 -3.54 -13.12 -2.02
CA GLY A 182 -4.79 -13.77 -1.64
C GLY A 182 -5.85 -13.73 -2.73
N LYS A 183 -6.72 -14.74 -2.72
CA LYS A 183 -7.99 -14.73 -3.46
C LYS A 183 -9.05 -13.98 -2.65
N LEU A 184 -10.00 -13.38 -3.36
CA LEU A 184 -11.14 -12.72 -2.73
C LEU A 184 -12.43 -12.82 -3.55
N LYS A 185 -13.53 -12.49 -2.90
CA LYS A 185 -14.88 -12.48 -3.47
C LYS A 185 -15.64 -11.28 -2.91
N MET A 186 -16.11 -10.39 -3.78
CA MET A 186 -16.86 -9.18 -3.43
C MET A 186 -18.31 -9.27 -3.89
N VAL A 187 -19.22 -8.69 -3.11
CA VAL A 187 -20.67 -8.70 -3.36
C VAL A 187 -21.29 -7.36 -2.98
N ALA A 188 -22.04 -6.74 -3.89
CA ALA A 188 -23.01 -5.71 -3.55
C ALA A 188 -24.36 -6.39 -3.20
N SER A 189 -24.78 -6.29 -1.93
CA SER A 189 -25.83 -7.16 -1.38
C SER A 189 -27.18 -6.44 -1.15
N GLU A 190 -27.15 -5.21 -0.67
CA GLU A 190 -28.36 -4.44 -0.33
C GLU A 190 -28.20 -2.97 -0.74
N PHE A 191 -29.19 -2.41 -1.44
CA PHE A 191 -29.31 -0.98 -1.71
C PHE A 191 -30.67 -0.48 -1.23
N GLU A 192 -30.68 0.49 -0.34
CA GLU A 192 -31.85 0.99 0.39
C GLU A 192 -31.94 2.50 0.22
N THR A 193 -33.11 2.99 -0.21
CA THR A 193 -33.45 4.42 -0.27
C THR A 193 -34.68 4.67 0.60
N ALA A 194 -34.94 5.94 0.93
CA ALA A 194 -36.11 6.37 1.71
C ALA A 194 -37.49 5.88 1.19
N THR A 195 -37.59 5.37 -0.04
CA THR A 195 -38.82 4.81 -0.63
C THR A 195 -38.74 3.34 -1.03
N LYS A 196 -37.56 2.70 -1.04
CA LYS A 196 -37.40 1.34 -1.56
C LYS A 196 -36.17 0.61 -1.01
N VAL A 197 -36.38 -0.60 -0.50
CA VAL A 197 -35.30 -1.55 -0.19
C VAL A 197 -35.14 -2.55 -1.34
N VAL A 198 -33.98 -2.55 -2.00
CA VAL A 198 -33.60 -3.53 -3.02
C VAL A 198 -32.57 -4.48 -2.43
N LYS A 199 -33.01 -5.68 -2.04
CA LYS A 199 -32.12 -6.78 -1.61
C LYS A 199 -31.81 -7.69 -2.78
N ASN A 200 -30.53 -7.96 -3.03
CA ASN A 200 -30.10 -8.84 -4.11
C ASN A 200 -30.36 -10.31 -3.74
N ARG A 201 -31.58 -10.80 -4.04
CA ARG A 201 -32.00 -12.20 -3.78
C ARG A 201 -31.10 -13.24 -4.44
N ASN A 202 -30.31 -12.86 -5.46
CA ASN A 202 -29.37 -13.71 -6.19
C ASN A 202 -27.90 -13.36 -5.90
N ALA A 203 -27.58 -12.80 -4.72
CA ALA A 203 -26.24 -12.36 -4.32
C ALA A 203 -25.10 -13.35 -4.68
N ALA A 204 -25.33 -14.66 -4.54
CA ALA A 204 -24.33 -15.69 -4.89
C ALA A 204 -23.95 -15.74 -6.39
N ARG A 205 -24.82 -15.28 -7.31
CA ARG A 205 -24.55 -15.12 -8.76
C ARG A 205 -24.08 -13.71 -9.16
N ALA A 206 -24.09 -12.77 -8.22
CA ALA A 206 -23.61 -11.39 -8.39
C ALA A 206 -22.32 -11.14 -7.58
N ALA A 207 -21.60 -12.22 -7.27
CA ALA A 207 -20.40 -12.19 -6.45
C ALA A 207 -19.16 -12.22 -7.34
N GLU A 208 -18.58 -11.05 -7.57
CA GLU A 208 -17.38 -10.91 -8.40
C GLU A 208 -16.18 -11.51 -7.66
N SER A 209 -15.51 -12.46 -8.32
CA SER A 209 -14.32 -13.13 -7.78
C SER A 209 -13.06 -12.44 -8.30
N GLY A 210 -11.98 -12.54 -7.53
CA GLY A 210 -10.76 -11.81 -7.81
C GLY A 210 -9.58 -12.22 -6.93
N GLY A 211 -8.54 -11.40 -6.94
CA GLY A 211 -7.36 -11.56 -6.11
C GLY A 211 -6.72 -10.21 -5.78
N PHE A 212 -5.86 -10.22 -4.77
CA PHE A 212 -5.04 -9.09 -4.39
C PHE A 212 -3.59 -9.52 -4.15
N VAL A 213 -2.69 -8.56 -4.32
CA VAL A 213 -1.28 -8.66 -3.92
C VAL A 213 -0.94 -7.44 -3.09
N LEU A 214 -0.40 -7.67 -1.90
CA LEU A 214 0.08 -6.65 -0.97
C LEU A 214 1.59 -6.80 -0.78
N TRP A 215 2.31 -5.71 -1.04
CA TRP A 215 3.73 -5.55 -0.73
C TRP A 215 3.88 -4.49 0.35
N GLN A 216 4.81 -4.70 1.29
CA GLN A 216 5.15 -3.73 2.33
C GLN A 216 6.67 -3.68 2.52
N MET A 217 7.22 -2.50 2.82
CA MET A 217 8.65 -2.30 3.09
C MET A 217 8.85 -1.20 4.13
N ASN A 218 9.76 -1.42 5.07
CA ASN A 218 10.02 -0.48 6.16
C ASN A 218 11.00 0.63 5.73
N PRO A 219 10.79 1.91 6.12
CA PRO A 219 9.61 2.43 6.81
C PRO A 219 8.47 2.78 5.83
N ASP A 220 7.24 2.56 6.28
CA ASP A 220 5.97 3.13 5.79
C ASP A 220 5.68 3.07 4.28
N MET A 221 6.35 2.17 3.56
CA MET A 221 6.08 1.86 2.15
C MET A 221 5.14 0.67 2.04
N TRP A 222 4.14 0.79 1.17
CA TRP A 222 3.26 -0.31 0.81
C TRP A 222 2.73 -0.14 -0.61
N TYR A 223 2.39 -1.23 -1.27
CA TYR A 223 1.73 -1.23 -2.58
C TYR A 223 0.70 -2.36 -2.59
N VAL A 224 -0.51 -2.05 -3.06
CA VAL A 224 -1.59 -3.02 -3.22
C VAL A 224 -2.12 -3.00 -4.64
N GLU A 225 -2.19 -4.19 -5.22
CA GLU A 225 -2.90 -4.48 -6.44
C GLU A 225 -4.17 -5.27 -6.10
N LEU A 226 -5.31 -4.86 -6.68
CA LEU A 226 -6.61 -5.50 -6.48
C LEU A 226 -7.30 -5.71 -7.84
N ALA A 227 -7.60 -6.95 -8.20
CA ALA A 227 -8.23 -7.31 -9.47
C ALA A 227 -9.51 -8.12 -9.23
N VAL A 228 -10.66 -7.59 -9.65
CA VAL A 228 -12.00 -8.14 -9.35
C VAL A 228 -12.94 -7.84 -10.54
N GLY A 229 -13.69 -8.84 -11.01
CA GLY A 229 -14.74 -8.61 -12.04
C GLY A 229 -14.23 -7.95 -13.32
N GLY A 230 -13.01 -8.27 -13.75
CA GLY A 230 -12.34 -7.64 -14.91
C GLY A 230 -11.86 -6.21 -14.69
N SER A 231 -12.05 -5.62 -13.50
CA SER A 231 -11.55 -4.29 -13.13
C SER A 231 -10.33 -4.39 -12.21
N LYS A 232 -9.35 -3.51 -12.42
CA LYS A 232 -8.08 -3.50 -11.69
C LYS A 232 -7.87 -2.16 -10.98
N VAL A 233 -7.47 -2.17 -9.72
CA VAL A 233 -7.13 -0.98 -8.92
C VAL A 233 -5.74 -1.14 -8.33
N HIS A 234 -4.99 -0.04 -8.33
CA HIS A 234 -3.66 0.05 -7.75
C HIS A 234 -3.64 1.15 -6.70
N ALA A 235 -2.89 0.97 -5.62
CA ALA A 235 -2.58 2.03 -4.68
C ALA A 235 -1.24 1.76 -4.00
N GLY A 236 -0.58 2.81 -3.53
CA GLY A 236 0.68 2.66 -2.82
C GLY A 236 1.04 3.84 -1.95
N CYS A 237 2.14 3.68 -1.22
CA CYS A 237 2.79 4.68 -0.40
C CYS A 237 4.31 4.53 -0.58
N ASN A 238 5.01 5.62 -0.87
CA ASN A 238 6.47 5.67 -0.95
C ASN A 238 7.13 6.22 0.34
N GLY A 239 6.46 6.07 1.49
CA GLY A 239 6.83 6.67 2.77
C GLY A 239 6.63 8.19 2.86
N LYS A 240 6.21 8.88 1.77
CA LYS A 240 5.96 10.34 1.75
C LYS A 240 4.62 10.74 1.15
N LEU A 241 4.15 9.99 0.15
CA LEU A 241 2.93 10.23 -0.60
C LEU A 241 2.14 8.92 -0.70
N VAL A 242 0.89 8.94 -0.23
CA VAL A 242 -0.08 7.89 -0.57
C VAL A 242 -0.75 8.25 -1.89
N TRP A 243 -0.79 7.29 -2.81
CA TRP A 243 -1.31 7.44 -4.16
C TRP A 243 -2.23 6.29 -4.53
N ARG A 244 -3.11 6.52 -5.50
CA ARG A 244 -4.09 5.55 -5.98
C ARG A 244 -4.36 5.75 -7.47
N HIS A 245 -4.55 4.66 -8.20
CA HIS A 245 -4.95 4.63 -9.59
C HIS A 245 -6.20 3.77 -9.75
N THR A 246 -7.26 4.33 -10.36
CA THR A 246 -8.47 3.57 -10.74
C THR A 246 -8.84 3.82 -12.21
N PRO A 247 -9.41 2.84 -12.94
CA PRO A 247 -9.73 2.96 -14.37
C PRO A 247 -10.78 4.02 -14.76
N TRP A 248 -11.31 4.76 -13.78
CA TRP A 248 -12.37 5.76 -13.95
C TRP A 248 -12.03 7.13 -13.35
N LEU A 249 -10.80 7.29 -12.82
CA LEU A 249 -10.30 8.53 -12.22
C LEU A 249 -8.82 8.79 -12.56
N GLY A 250 -8.09 7.76 -13.02
CA GLY A 250 -6.65 7.84 -13.22
C GLY A 250 -5.90 7.90 -11.88
N ALA A 251 -4.66 8.41 -11.94
CA ALA A 251 -3.81 8.56 -10.79
C ALA A 251 -4.19 9.81 -9.97
N HIS A 252 -4.35 9.64 -8.65
CA HIS A 252 -4.60 10.70 -7.69
C HIS A 252 -3.84 10.43 -6.38
N SER A 253 -3.51 11.47 -5.64
CA SER A 253 -2.95 11.38 -4.28
C SER A 253 -4.06 11.33 -3.23
N ALA A 254 -3.74 10.80 -2.05
CA ALA A 254 -4.58 10.92 -0.86
C ALA A 254 -4.00 11.99 0.07
N LYS A 255 -4.83 12.96 0.47
CA LYS A 255 -4.41 14.10 1.29
C LYS A 255 -4.12 13.73 2.76
N GLY A 256 -3.28 14.55 3.40
CA GLY A 256 -2.84 14.41 4.78
C GLY A 256 -1.55 13.58 4.90
N PRO A 257 -1.14 13.21 6.12
CA PRO A 257 0.04 12.37 6.33
C PRO A 257 -0.15 10.96 5.78
N VAL A 258 0.97 10.26 5.53
CA VAL A 258 0.99 8.86 5.09
C VAL A 258 0.40 7.95 6.16
N ARG A 259 -0.41 6.98 5.75
CA ARG A 259 -1.20 6.15 6.68
C ARG A 259 -1.17 4.69 6.25
N PRO A 260 -1.16 3.72 7.17
CA PRO A 260 -1.27 2.31 6.84
C PRO A 260 -2.50 2.00 6.00
N LEU A 261 -2.34 1.09 5.04
CA LEU A 261 -3.45 0.44 4.34
C LEU A 261 -4.22 -0.44 5.33
N ARG A 262 -5.55 -0.28 5.41
CA ARG A 262 -6.42 -1.05 6.32
C ARG A 262 -6.26 -2.56 6.18
N ARG A 263 -5.94 -3.06 4.98
CA ARG A 263 -5.69 -4.49 4.70
C ARG A 263 -4.47 -5.05 5.44
N ALA A 264 -3.45 -4.24 5.73
CA ALA A 264 -2.31 -4.67 6.56
C ALA A 264 -2.76 -4.92 8.02
N LEU A 265 -3.66 -4.07 8.53
CA LEU A 265 -4.25 -4.18 9.87
C LEU A 265 -5.19 -5.39 10.03
N GLN A 266 -5.59 -6.03 8.93
CA GLN A 266 -6.44 -7.23 8.93
C GLN A 266 -5.63 -8.52 9.22
N GLY A 267 -4.75 -8.46 10.23
CA GLY A 267 -3.95 -9.60 10.67
C GLY A 267 -2.81 -10.00 9.73
N LEU A 268 -2.41 -9.14 8.79
CA LEU A 268 -1.30 -9.38 7.85
C LEU A 268 0.00 -8.70 8.28
N ASP A 269 -0.09 -7.59 9.03
CA ASP A 269 1.05 -6.90 9.62
C ASP A 269 0.78 -6.62 11.11
N PRO A 270 1.19 -7.55 12.01
CA PRO A 270 1.01 -7.35 13.44
C PRO A 270 1.82 -6.19 14.01
N ARG A 271 2.94 -5.79 13.39
CA ARG A 271 3.75 -4.67 13.88
C ARG A 271 3.04 -3.34 13.65
N THR A 272 2.55 -3.11 12.44
CA THR A 272 1.76 -1.93 12.11
C THR A 272 0.41 -1.93 12.83
N THR A 273 -0.18 -3.10 13.08
CA THR A 273 -1.37 -3.24 13.94
C THR A 273 -1.07 -2.83 15.38
N ALA A 274 0.07 -3.24 15.95
CA ALA A 274 0.47 -2.84 17.28
C ALA A 274 0.72 -1.31 17.36
N SER A 275 1.50 -0.75 16.42
CA SER A 275 1.71 0.71 16.34
C SER A 275 0.39 1.48 16.19
N MET A 276 -0.58 0.99 15.42
CA MET A 276 -1.89 1.62 15.24
C MET A 276 -2.66 1.81 16.55
N PHE A 277 -2.57 0.85 17.48
CA PHE A 277 -3.28 0.89 18.76
C PHE A 277 -2.40 1.36 19.95
N ALA A 278 -1.19 1.89 19.70
CA ALA A 278 -0.28 2.37 20.74
C ALA A 278 -0.91 3.43 21.66
N ASP A 279 -1.54 4.45 21.09
CA ASP A 279 -2.21 5.55 21.80
C ASP A 279 -3.74 5.34 21.92
N SER A 280 -4.19 4.08 21.91
CA SER A 280 -5.61 3.74 22.06
C SER A 280 -6.03 3.66 23.53
N ILE A 281 -7.34 3.66 23.77
CA ILE A 281 -7.94 3.46 25.10
C ILE A 281 -8.78 2.17 25.12
N CYS A 282 -8.68 1.40 26.20
CA CYS A 282 -9.59 0.29 26.45
C CYS A 282 -10.95 0.86 26.88
N ILE A 283 -12.04 0.43 26.22
CA ILE A 283 -13.41 0.89 26.51
C ILE A 283 -14.31 -0.20 27.09
N GLY A 284 -13.70 -1.30 27.56
CA GLY A 284 -14.39 -2.45 28.13
C GLY A 284 -14.30 -3.70 27.26
N GLU A 285 -15.29 -4.58 27.41
CA GLU A 285 -15.29 -5.96 26.89
C GLU A 285 -16.60 -6.27 26.15
N LYS A 286 -16.53 -7.18 25.16
CA LYS A 286 -17.69 -7.64 24.37
C LYS A 286 -17.41 -9.03 23.83
N ASN A 287 -18.37 -9.95 23.95
CA ASN A 287 -18.33 -11.23 23.27
C ASN A 287 -18.58 -11.03 21.76
N ILE A 288 -17.69 -11.57 20.92
CA ILE A 288 -17.77 -11.55 19.46
C ILE A 288 -17.80 -13.00 18.99
N ASN A 289 -18.90 -13.41 18.35
CA ASN A 289 -19.08 -14.75 17.77
C ASN A 289 -18.83 -15.93 18.75
N GLY A 290 -18.96 -15.73 20.07
CA GLY A 290 -18.66 -16.72 21.10
C GLY A 290 -17.29 -16.56 21.77
N GLU A 291 -16.47 -15.60 21.35
CA GLU A 291 -15.16 -15.31 21.95
C GLU A 291 -15.16 -13.96 22.68
N ASP A 292 -14.79 -13.97 23.96
CA ASP A 292 -14.70 -12.76 24.77
C ASP A 292 -13.48 -11.92 24.37
N CYS A 293 -13.72 -10.64 24.10
CA CYS A 293 -12.73 -9.71 23.58
C CYS A 293 -12.65 -8.43 24.40
N PHE A 294 -11.44 -7.94 24.64
CA PHE A 294 -11.21 -6.55 25.04
C PHE A 294 -11.40 -5.62 23.83
N ILE A 295 -11.89 -4.40 24.06
CA ILE A 295 -12.14 -3.41 23.01
C ILE A 295 -11.16 -2.23 23.16
N LEU A 296 -10.24 -2.08 22.21
CA LEU A 296 -9.41 -0.88 22.09
C LEU A 296 -10.04 0.10 21.11
N LYS A 297 -10.12 1.38 21.48
CA LYS A 297 -10.67 2.47 20.67
C LYS A 297 -9.58 3.48 20.35
N LEU A 298 -9.48 3.82 19.07
CA LEU A 298 -8.61 4.85 18.52
C LEU A 298 -9.46 5.87 17.76
N ALA A 299 -9.23 7.16 17.95
CA ALA A 299 -9.89 8.23 17.22
C ALA A 299 -8.86 9.19 16.64
N ALA A 300 -8.98 9.56 15.36
CA ALA A 300 -8.18 10.63 14.79
C ALA A 300 -8.58 11.97 15.42
N ASP A 301 -7.58 12.77 15.79
CA ASP A 301 -7.77 14.09 16.38
C ASP A 301 -8.25 15.14 15.35
N PRO A 302 -8.82 16.29 15.80
CA PRO A 302 -9.33 17.32 14.90
C PRO A 302 -8.28 17.93 13.95
N GLN A 303 -6.99 17.95 14.31
CA GLN A 303 -5.93 18.48 13.45
C GLN A 303 -5.60 17.48 12.33
N THR A 304 -5.45 16.20 12.64
CA THR A 304 -5.30 15.12 11.64
C THR A 304 -6.49 15.06 10.69
N LEU A 305 -7.71 15.20 11.20
CA LEU A 305 -8.94 15.23 10.39
C LEU A 305 -8.99 16.48 9.47
N LYS A 306 -8.64 17.66 9.98
CA LYS A 306 -8.56 18.90 9.20
C LYS A 306 -7.47 18.84 8.13
N ALA A 307 -6.29 18.31 8.43
CA ALA A 307 -5.19 18.15 7.48
C ALA A 307 -5.56 17.21 6.30
N ARG A 308 -6.42 16.23 6.54
CA ARG A 308 -6.95 15.29 5.54
C ARG A 308 -8.16 15.82 4.75
N SER A 309 -8.82 16.88 5.21
CA SER A 309 -10.03 17.44 4.58
C SER A 309 -9.72 18.26 3.32
N GLU A 310 -10.59 18.24 2.32
CA GLU A 310 -10.28 18.74 0.97
C GLU A 310 -11.49 19.39 0.26
N GLY A 311 -11.33 20.66 -0.13
CA GLY A 311 -12.35 21.42 -0.84
C GLY A 311 -13.70 21.41 -0.09
N PRO A 312 -14.81 20.95 -0.72
CA PRO A 312 -16.11 20.87 -0.08
C PRO A 312 -16.26 19.69 0.91
N ALA A 313 -15.26 18.81 1.04
CA ALA A 313 -15.32 17.59 1.85
C ALA A 313 -14.55 17.73 3.18
N GLU A 314 -15.29 17.86 4.27
CA GLU A 314 -14.78 17.93 5.65
C GLU A 314 -14.93 16.59 6.36
N ILE A 315 -13.85 16.04 6.90
CA ILE A 315 -13.87 14.78 7.64
C ILE A 315 -14.19 15.09 9.10
N ILE A 316 -15.42 14.80 9.53
CA ILE A 316 -15.90 15.08 10.89
C ILE A 316 -15.36 14.06 11.90
N ARG A 317 -15.23 12.79 11.51
CA ARG A 317 -14.85 11.70 12.43
C ARG A 317 -14.19 10.55 11.67
N HIS A 318 -13.11 10.00 12.23
CA HIS A 318 -12.54 8.70 11.83
C HIS A 318 -12.16 7.95 13.11
N VAL A 319 -12.86 6.86 13.40
CA VAL A 319 -12.67 6.06 14.63
C VAL A 319 -12.51 4.60 14.25
N LEU A 320 -11.52 3.94 14.85
CA LEU A 320 -11.16 2.55 14.67
C LEU A 320 -11.30 1.83 16.02
N PHE A 321 -11.89 0.64 16.02
CA PHE A 321 -11.99 -0.23 17.19
C PHE A 321 -11.35 -1.58 16.87
N GLY A 322 -10.49 -2.08 17.76
CA GLY A 322 -9.89 -3.41 17.69
C GLY A 322 -10.43 -4.30 18.79
N TYR A 323 -10.87 -5.51 18.44
CA TYR A 323 -11.39 -6.52 19.34
C TYR A 323 -10.34 -7.61 19.53
N PHE A 324 -9.70 -7.61 20.69
CA PHE A 324 -8.58 -8.50 21.01
C PHE A 324 -9.08 -9.63 21.91
N SER A 325 -8.97 -10.86 21.43
CA SER A 325 -9.39 -12.08 22.13
C SER A 325 -8.69 -12.18 23.49
N GLN A 326 -9.47 -12.32 24.57
CA GLN A 326 -8.93 -12.55 25.92
C GLN A 326 -8.20 -13.90 26.03
N LYS A 327 -8.57 -14.87 25.17
CA LYS A 327 -8.09 -16.25 25.17
C LYS A 327 -6.79 -16.44 24.40
N THR A 328 -6.60 -15.69 23.30
CA THR A 328 -5.46 -15.86 22.38
C THR A 328 -4.57 -14.63 22.30
N GLY A 329 -5.03 -13.46 22.78
CA GLY A 329 -4.37 -12.17 22.59
C GLY A 329 -4.49 -11.59 21.18
N LEU A 330 -4.98 -12.34 20.19
CA LEU A 330 -5.03 -11.93 18.79
C LEU A 330 -6.22 -11.00 18.50
N LEU A 331 -6.08 -10.15 17.48
CA LEU A 331 -7.15 -9.32 16.94
C LEU A 331 -8.11 -10.21 16.13
N VAL A 332 -9.39 -10.31 16.53
CA VAL A 332 -10.39 -11.17 15.86
C VAL A 332 -11.45 -10.38 15.11
N HIS A 333 -11.69 -9.13 15.51
CA HIS A 333 -12.60 -8.22 14.82
C HIS A 333 -12.09 -6.78 14.84
N MET A 334 -12.43 -6.00 13.81
CA MET A 334 -12.02 -4.61 13.68
C MET A 334 -13.15 -3.77 13.06
N GLU A 335 -13.79 -2.93 13.87
CA GLU A 335 -14.79 -1.94 13.43
C GLU A 335 -14.09 -0.63 13.05
N ASP A 336 -14.58 0.05 12.03
CA ASP A 336 -14.01 1.29 11.48
C ASP A 336 -15.17 2.14 10.98
N SER A 337 -15.20 3.41 11.35
CA SER A 337 -16.26 4.32 10.99
C SER A 337 -15.70 5.71 10.65
N HIS A 338 -15.93 6.10 9.39
CA HIS A 338 -15.44 7.31 8.76
C HIS A 338 -16.62 8.18 8.29
N LEU A 339 -16.81 9.34 8.94
CA LEU A 339 -17.88 10.30 8.65
C LEU A 339 -17.31 11.55 7.97
N THR A 340 -17.83 11.88 6.79
CA THR A 340 -17.48 13.06 6.00
C THR A 340 -18.73 13.91 5.75
N ARG A 341 -18.68 15.22 5.98
CA ARG A 341 -19.67 16.19 5.47
C ARG A 341 -19.16 16.73 4.14
N ILE A 342 -20.01 16.71 3.13
CA ILE A 342 -19.76 17.34 1.83
C ILE A 342 -20.77 18.48 1.69
N GLN A 343 -20.26 19.69 1.49
CA GLN A 343 -21.09 20.89 1.35
C GLN A 343 -20.53 21.77 0.23
N SER A 344 -21.34 22.00 -0.80
CA SER A 344 -20.99 22.91 -1.89
C SER A 344 -21.39 24.35 -1.52
N ASN A 345 -20.69 25.35 -2.06
CA ASN A 345 -20.97 26.76 -1.76
C ASN A 345 -22.44 27.11 -2.06
N GLY A 346 -23.20 27.47 -1.02
CA GLY A 346 -24.62 27.83 -1.13
C GLY A 346 -25.59 26.65 -1.22
N GLY A 347 -25.18 25.42 -0.92
CA GLY A 347 -26.05 24.24 -0.90
C GLY A 347 -26.03 23.46 0.42
N ASP A 348 -27.03 22.58 0.57
CA ASP A 348 -27.26 21.75 1.76
C ASP A 348 -26.07 20.83 2.09
N ALA A 349 -25.93 20.50 3.37
CA ALA A 349 -24.93 19.55 3.84
C ALA A 349 -25.36 18.09 3.58
N VAL A 350 -24.52 17.33 2.85
CA VAL A 350 -24.67 15.89 2.65
C VAL A 350 -23.61 15.15 3.46
N TYR A 351 -24.05 14.25 4.32
CA TYR A 351 -23.20 13.42 5.17
C TYR A 351 -23.03 12.03 4.57
N TRP A 352 -21.81 11.51 4.65
CA TRP A 352 -21.44 10.15 4.24
C TRP A 352 -20.72 9.46 5.40
N GLU A 353 -21.33 8.43 5.96
CA GLU A 353 -20.68 7.49 6.88
C GLU A 353 -20.30 6.21 6.14
N THR A 354 -19.03 5.82 6.23
CA THR A 354 -18.55 4.50 5.80
C THR A 354 -18.19 3.70 7.03
N THR A 355 -18.86 2.57 7.27
CA THR A 355 -18.56 1.65 8.36
C THR A 355 -18.02 0.33 7.80
N ILE A 356 -16.85 -0.11 8.24
CA ILE A 356 -16.18 -1.35 7.78
C ILE A 356 -15.94 -2.29 8.97
N ASN A 357 -16.71 -3.38 9.05
CA ASN A 357 -16.58 -4.41 10.08
C ASN A 357 -15.75 -5.57 9.51
N SER A 358 -14.53 -5.80 10.01
CA SER A 358 -13.62 -6.85 9.52
C SER A 358 -13.49 -7.98 10.53
N PHE A 359 -13.83 -9.21 10.17
CA PHE A 359 -13.60 -10.43 10.94
C PHE A 359 -12.35 -11.14 10.42
N LEU A 360 -11.50 -11.63 11.33
CA LEU A 360 -10.19 -12.21 11.04
C LEU A 360 -10.13 -13.65 11.55
N ASP A 361 -9.86 -14.59 10.64
CA ASP A 361 -10.01 -16.03 10.85
C ASP A 361 -8.74 -16.79 10.40
N ASP A 362 -8.59 -18.04 10.84
CA ASP A 362 -7.53 -18.95 10.38
C ASP A 362 -6.11 -18.38 10.59
N TYR A 363 -5.81 -17.94 11.83
CA TYR A 363 -4.49 -17.48 12.22
C TYR A 363 -3.46 -18.62 12.23
N ARG A 364 -2.37 -18.48 11.45
CA ARG A 364 -1.30 -19.48 11.31
C ARG A 364 0.09 -18.85 11.48
N PRO A 365 1.08 -19.60 12.02
CA PRO A 365 2.46 -19.12 12.13
C PRO A 365 3.18 -19.16 10.78
N VAL A 366 3.74 -18.02 10.36
CA VAL A 366 4.62 -17.86 9.18
C VAL A 366 5.94 -17.25 9.65
N GLU A 367 7.05 -17.98 9.49
CA GLU A 367 8.39 -17.63 10.03
C GLU A 367 8.41 -17.20 11.51
N GLY A 368 7.41 -17.61 12.31
CA GLY A 368 7.25 -17.28 13.73
C GLY A 368 6.27 -16.15 14.03
N ILE A 369 5.68 -15.51 13.02
CA ILE A 369 4.67 -14.44 13.15
C ILE A 369 3.28 -15.03 12.90
N MET A 370 2.28 -14.70 13.72
CA MET A 370 0.90 -15.17 13.51
C MET A 370 0.17 -14.29 12.50
N ILE A 371 -0.28 -14.89 11.39
CA ILE A 371 -0.92 -14.21 10.26
C ILE A 371 -2.30 -14.81 9.99
N ALA A 372 -3.33 -13.96 9.87
CA ALA A 372 -4.67 -14.37 9.49
C ALA A 372 -4.70 -14.84 8.03
N HIS A 373 -5.06 -16.10 7.78
CA HIS A 373 -5.13 -16.65 6.43
C HIS A 373 -6.52 -16.55 5.79
N SER A 374 -7.53 -16.09 6.53
CA SER A 374 -8.82 -15.72 5.96
C SER A 374 -9.50 -14.59 6.73
N GLY A 375 -10.50 -13.98 6.11
CA GLY A 375 -11.31 -12.98 6.78
C GLY A 375 -12.48 -12.50 5.93
N ARG A 376 -13.36 -11.73 6.56
CA ARG A 376 -14.57 -11.19 5.93
C ARG A 376 -14.81 -9.76 6.37
N SER A 377 -14.99 -8.85 5.41
CA SER A 377 -15.32 -7.44 5.65
C SER A 377 -16.74 -7.14 5.22
N VAL A 378 -17.55 -6.57 6.12
CA VAL A 378 -18.89 -6.05 5.81
C VAL A 378 -18.83 -4.53 5.86
N VAL A 379 -19.05 -3.90 4.70
CA VAL A 379 -19.05 -2.44 4.52
C VAL A 379 -20.47 -1.93 4.39
N THR A 380 -20.78 -0.87 5.12
CA THR A 380 -22.00 -0.08 4.95
C THR A 380 -21.61 1.35 4.60
N LEU A 381 -22.05 1.82 3.44
CA LEU A 381 -21.96 3.22 3.03
C LEU A 381 -23.34 3.85 3.20
N PHE A 382 -23.48 4.76 4.16
CA PHE A 382 -24.72 5.45 4.47
C PHE A 382 -24.61 6.94 4.15
N ARG A 383 -25.45 7.40 3.22
CA ARG A 383 -25.67 8.81 2.88
C ARG A 383 -26.88 9.32 3.63
N PHE A 384 -26.75 10.48 4.25
CA PHE A 384 -27.87 11.21 4.84
C PHE A 384 -27.70 12.73 4.65
N GLY A 385 -28.77 13.48 4.89
CA GLY A 385 -28.84 14.93 4.76
C GLY A 385 -30.10 15.45 5.44
N GLU A 386 -30.28 16.77 5.45
CA GLU A 386 -31.39 17.44 6.16
C GLU A 386 -32.76 16.98 5.64
N MET A 387 -32.89 16.77 4.32
CA MET A 387 -34.06 16.12 3.73
C MET A 387 -33.99 14.59 3.93
N ALA A 388 -34.83 14.04 4.81
CA ALA A 388 -34.92 12.59 5.08
C ALA A 388 -35.12 11.73 3.80
N MET A 389 -35.82 12.26 2.80
CA MET A 389 -36.04 11.58 1.51
C MET A 389 -34.78 11.38 0.67
N SER A 390 -33.65 12.01 1.02
CA SER A 390 -32.36 11.89 0.34
C SER A 390 -31.49 10.72 0.83
N HIS A 391 -31.90 10.02 1.89
CA HIS A 391 -31.08 9.03 2.58
C HIS A 391 -30.93 7.76 1.72
N THR A 392 -29.69 7.28 1.57
CA THR A 392 -29.37 6.07 0.79
C THR A 392 -28.31 5.22 1.50
N LYS A 393 -28.55 3.92 1.64
CA LYS A 393 -27.66 2.98 2.30
C LYS A 393 -27.28 1.87 1.33
N THR A 394 -25.97 1.64 1.18
CA THR A 394 -25.43 0.56 0.33
C THR A 394 -24.61 -0.38 1.20
N ARG A 395 -24.89 -1.69 1.12
CA ARG A 395 -24.14 -2.74 1.80
C ARG A 395 -23.32 -3.55 0.79
N MET A 396 -22.07 -3.77 1.17
CA MET A 396 -21.07 -4.50 0.40
C MET A 396 -20.38 -5.51 1.31
N GLU A 397 -20.01 -6.67 0.78
CA GLU A 397 -19.26 -7.68 1.52
C GLU A 397 -18.07 -8.19 0.71
N GLU A 398 -16.92 -8.36 1.37
CA GLU A 398 -15.73 -9.04 0.86
C GLU A 398 -15.44 -10.25 1.75
N ALA A 399 -15.11 -11.38 1.15
CA ALA A 399 -14.42 -12.49 1.83
C ALA A 399 -13.10 -12.76 1.12
N TRP A 400 -12.02 -12.98 1.88
CA TRP A 400 -10.67 -13.21 1.35
C TRP A 400 -9.98 -14.41 2.02
N ILE A 401 -9.05 -15.02 1.27
CA ILE A 401 -8.21 -16.14 1.71
C ILE A 401 -6.79 -15.88 1.19
N ILE A 402 -5.80 -15.99 2.06
CA ILE A 402 -4.38 -15.88 1.72
C ILE A 402 -3.87 -17.19 1.13
N GLU A 403 -3.17 -17.12 -0.01
CA GLU A 403 -2.55 -18.26 -0.66
C GLU A 403 -1.04 -18.31 -0.46
N GLU A 404 -0.37 -17.14 -0.44
CA GLU A 404 1.05 -17.02 -0.15
C GLU A 404 1.34 -15.85 0.79
N VAL A 405 2.30 -16.05 1.72
CA VAL A 405 2.91 -15.02 2.56
C VAL A 405 4.43 -15.22 2.52
N ALA A 406 5.19 -14.14 2.40
CA ALA A 406 6.65 -14.18 2.51
C ALA A 406 7.19 -12.94 3.24
N PHE A 407 8.21 -13.14 4.07
CA PHE A 407 8.95 -12.07 4.75
C PHE A 407 10.39 -12.00 4.25
N ASN A 408 10.96 -10.79 4.24
CA ASN A 408 12.33 -10.54 3.80
C ASN A 408 12.60 -11.06 2.37
N VAL A 409 11.65 -10.81 1.45
CA VAL A 409 11.73 -11.11 0.03
C VAL A 409 12.96 -10.41 -0.57
N PRO A 410 13.93 -11.16 -1.17
CA PRO A 410 15.09 -10.57 -1.82
C PRO A 410 14.69 -9.72 -3.05
N GLY A 411 15.45 -8.67 -3.32
CA GLY A 411 15.30 -7.86 -4.53
C GLY A 411 14.20 -6.79 -4.51
N LEU A 412 13.28 -6.81 -3.54
CA LEU A 412 12.31 -5.72 -3.38
C LEU A 412 13.02 -4.44 -2.94
N SER A 413 12.92 -3.39 -3.76
CA SER A 413 13.52 -2.08 -3.53
C SER A 413 12.45 -0.99 -3.32
N VAL A 414 12.91 0.22 -2.99
CA VAL A 414 12.06 1.43 -2.91
C VAL A 414 11.38 1.78 -4.25
N ASP A 415 11.94 1.32 -5.37
CA ASP A 415 11.46 1.62 -6.71
C ASP A 415 10.08 0.99 -6.99
N CYS A 416 9.79 -0.14 -6.33
CA CYS A 416 8.49 -0.83 -6.40
C CYS A 416 7.32 -0.03 -5.80
N PHE A 417 7.59 1.11 -5.15
CA PHE A 417 6.59 1.95 -4.48
C PHE A 417 6.43 3.34 -5.12
N ILE A 418 7.16 3.62 -6.21
CA ILE A 418 7.16 4.91 -6.91
C ILE A 418 5.73 5.25 -7.43
N PRO A 419 5.22 6.46 -7.19
CA PRO A 419 3.91 6.89 -7.72
C PRO A 419 3.90 6.98 -9.25
N PRO A 420 2.74 6.77 -9.91
CA PRO A 420 2.54 7.01 -11.34
C PRO A 420 3.10 8.36 -11.79
N ALA A 421 3.70 8.38 -12.98
CA ALA A 421 4.48 9.53 -13.45
C ALA A 421 3.67 10.85 -13.47
N ASP A 422 2.39 10.77 -13.81
CA ASP A 422 1.47 11.90 -13.92
C ASP A 422 1.35 12.71 -12.61
N LEU A 423 1.53 12.06 -11.46
CA LEU A 423 1.47 12.71 -10.13
C LEU A 423 2.69 13.58 -9.84
N ARG A 424 3.84 13.34 -10.49
CA ARG A 424 5.05 14.16 -10.31
C ARG A 424 4.90 15.56 -10.93
N SER A 425 3.97 15.72 -11.87
CA SER A 425 3.62 17.01 -12.49
C SER A 425 3.08 18.04 -11.48
N ALA A 426 2.48 17.57 -10.38
CA ALA A 426 1.79 18.43 -9.41
C ALA A 426 2.71 19.13 -8.40
N SER A 427 4.00 18.76 -8.32
CA SER A 427 4.97 19.38 -7.41
C SER A 427 5.95 20.34 -8.09
N ILE A 428 5.79 20.61 -9.39
CA ILE A 428 6.58 21.62 -10.13
C ILE A 428 5.68 22.80 -10.47
N SER A 429 5.12 23.40 -9.43
CA SER A 429 4.60 24.76 -9.44
C SER A 429 5.20 25.55 -8.28
N GLU A 430 6.53 25.48 -8.13
CA GLU A 430 7.24 26.56 -7.44
C GLU A 430 6.95 27.85 -8.21
N THR A 431 6.51 28.87 -7.48
CA THR A 431 6.08 30.13 -8.07
C THR A 431 7.30 30.87 -8.62
N CYS A 432 7.64 30.65 -9.89
CA CYS A 432 8.46 31.60 -10.63
C CYS A 432 7.67 32.90 -10.81
N GLU A 433 7.71 33.75 -9.77
CA GLU A 433 7.24 35.12 -9.81
C GLU A 433 8.12 35.91 -10.79
N LEU A 434 7.77 35.80 -12.08
CA LEU A 434 8.26 36.71 -13.11
C LEU A 434 7.75 38.12 -12.75
N PRO A 435 8.63 39.09 -12.45
CA PRO A 435 8.20 40.43 -12.11
C PRO A 435 7.45 41.03 -13.30
N TYR A 436 6.22 41.46 -13.05
CA TYR A 436 5.35 42.09 -14.02
C TYR A 436 5.84 43.52 -14.28
N GLU A 437 6.83 43.68 -15.18
CA GLU A 437 7.28 45.01 -15.57
C GLU A 437 6.23 45.73 -16.43
N GLU A 438 5.99 46.98 -16.06
CA GLU A 438 4.91 47.81 -16.59
C GLU A 438 5.23 48.33 -18.01
N ARG A 439 4.19 48.49 -18.85
CA ARG A 439 4.33 48.82 -20.28
C ARG A 439 4.64 50.30 -20.55
N GLY A 440 5.69 50.83 -19.92
CA GLY A 440 6.23 52.16 -20.13
C GLY A 440 6.94 52.34 -21.48
N LYS A 441 6.94 53.56 -22.02
CA LYS A 441 7.57 53.90 -23.31
C LYS A 441 8.87 54.69 -23.10
N SER A 442 9.99 54.27 -23.70
CA SER A 442 10.99 55.13 -24.35
C SER A 442 12.12 54.30 -24.99
N ALA A 443 13.01 54.96 -25.73
CA ALA A 443 13.95 54.31 -26.65
C ALA A 443 15.42 54.30 -26.17
N THR A 444 16.20 53.38 -26.76
CA THR A 444 17.67 53.40 -26.94
C THR A 444 18.59 53.56 -25.72
N VAL A 445 19.47 52.56 -25.52
CA VAL A 445 20.94 52.72 -25.70
C VAL A 445 21.60 51.33 -25.81
N LEU A 446 22.74 51.25 -26.52
CA LEU A 446 23.56 50.04 -26.66
C LEU A 446 24.60 49.93 -25.53
N ALA A 447 24.71 48.75 -24.92
CA ALA A 447 25.94 48.28 -24.28
C ALA A 447 25.97 46.74 -24.28
N ALA A 448 27.15 46.16 -24.50
CA ALA A 448 27.38 44.72 -24.37
C ALA A 448 28.13 44.41 -23.06
N HIS A 449 28.05 43.18 -22.56
CA HIS A 449 29.25 42.32 -22.52
C HIS A 449 28.97 40.84 -22.21
N ARG A 450 29.99 40.02 -22.50
CA ARG A 450 30.02 38.55 -22.44
C ARG A 450 29.79 37.97 -21.03
N ALA A 451 29.24 36.74 -21.02
CA ALA A 451 29.23 35.85 -19.86
C ALA A 451 30.64 35.46 -19.38
N LYS A 452 30.72 35.02 -18.11
CA LYS A 452 31.83 34.20 -17.60
C LYS A 452 31.35 33.27 -16.48
N VAL A 453 31.72 32.00 -16.54
CA VAL A 453 31.57 31.03 -15.45
C VAL A 453 32.82 31.10 -14.57
N ALA A 454 32.64 30.97 -13.26
CA ALA A 454 33.73 30.68 -12.33
C ALA A 454 33.21 29.80 -11.19
N ALA A 455 33.86 28.66 -10.96
CA ALA A 455 33.81 27.94 -9.69
C ALA A 455 35.06 28.29 -8.88
N LEU A 456 35.03 28.11 -7.55
CA LEU A 456 36.23 28.09 -6.72
C LEU A 456 36.06 27.12 -5.55
N GLU A 457 37.18 26.58 -5.09
CA GLU A 457 37.27 25.42 -4.20
C GLU A 457 37.31 25.78 -2.70
N ASN A 458 37.22 24.73 -1.87
CA ASN A 458 37.47 24.80 -0.44
C ASN A 458 38.92 25.18 -0.12
N THR A 459 39.14 25.97 0.93
CA THR A 459 40.37 25.88 1.75
C THR A 459 40.01 25.89 3.23
N ASN A 460 40.63 24.98 3.99
CA ASN A 460 40.50 24.91 5.45
C ASN A 460 41.38 25.98 6.12
N SER A 461 40.89 26.59 7.19
CA SER A 461 41.75 26.96 8.33
C SER A 461 40.96 26.90 9.65
N SER A 462 41.64 26.45 10.69
CA SER A 462 41.08 26.22 12.03
C SER A 462 41.34 27.41 12.96
N SER A 463 40.41 27.70 13.90
CA SER A 463 40.72 27.75 15.35
C SER A 463 39.65 28.46 16.20
N ILE A 464 38.94 27.68 17.04
CA ILE A 464 38.70 27.91 18.48
C ILE A 464 38.51 29.39 18.95
N ASN A 465 37.28 29.75 19.36
CA ASN A 465 36.99 30.04 20.77
C ASN A 465 35.48 30.15 21.11
N ASN A 466 35.17 30.12 22.42
CA ASN A 466 33.81 30.16 22.97
C ASN A 466 33.31 31.59 23.25
N VAL A 467 31.98 31.78 23.19
CA VAL A 467 31.12 32.64 24.06
C VAL A 467 29.68 32.42 23.54
N ALA A 468 28.82 31.65 24.22
CA ALA A 468 28.09 31.92 25.47
C ALA A 468 26.76 32.69 25.24
N TRP A 469 25.70 32.23 25.91
CA TRP A 469 24.31 32.54 25.60
C TRP A 469 23.84 33.89 26.16
N LYS A 470 22.85 34.49 25.48
CA LYS A 470 21.85 35.33 26.15
C LYS A 470 20.46 35.14 25.54
N VAL A 471 19.46 35.15 26.41
CA VAL A 471 18.03 35.27 26.09
C VAL A 471 17.62 36.70 26.44
N GLU A 472 16.72 37.30 25.66
CA GLU A 472 15.98 38.50 26.04
C GLU A 472 14.47 38.19 26.13
N ILE A 473 13.74 39.09 26.76
CA ILE A 473 12.52 38.83 27.55
C ILE A 473 11.24 39.08 26.74
#